data_AF-A0A965USZ5-F1
#
_entry.id   AF-A0A965USZ5-F1
#
_cell.length_a   1.000
_cell.length_b   1.000
_cell.length_c   1.000
_cell.angle_alpha   90.00
_cell.angle_beta   90.00
_cell.angle_gamma   90.00
#
_symmetry.space_group_name_H-M   'P 1'
#
loop_
_entity.id
_entity.type
_entity.pdbx_description
1 polymer ?
#
loop_
_entity_poly.entity_id
_entity_poly.type
_entity_poly.pdbx_seq_one_letter_code
_entity_poly.pdbx_strand_id
1 'polypeptide(L)'
;MATRGRKPKPTPLKILEGTQRGAPKREPSAPTGAPTMPKRLNVEPLAVEKWNELVPVLLGMNVLTTGDGEALATLCEVYAAAQACLLELRATGPVMKTDLGGIKPNPAGPLYKGLVSLQTSLMTEFGLTPSSRVRLGTKQEQPADELADFFARHQGG
;
A
#
# COMPACT_ATOMS: atom_id res chain seq x y z
N MET A 1 14.94 -0.12 -21.15
CA MET A 1 15.86 -1.17 -20.65
C MET A 1 15.38 -1.59 -19.27
N ALA A 2 14.90 -2.82 -19.10
CA ALA A 2 14.44 -3.31 -17.79
C ALA A 2 15.66 -3.58 -16.91
N THR A 3 15.85 -2.79 -15.85
CA THR A 3 16.91 -3.02 -14.88
C THR A 3 16.58 -4.29 -14.10
N ARG A 4 17.16 -5.41 -14.54
CA ARG A 4 17.05 -6.75 -13.97
C ARG A 4 17.94 -6.85 -12.71
N GLY A 5 17.68 -5.97 -11.75
CA GLY A 5 18.37 -5.91 -10.46
C GLY A 5 17.36 -5.70 -9.34
N ARG A 6 17.61 -6.28 -8.17
CA ARG A 6 16.78 -6.09 -6.98
C ARG A 6 16.65 -4.58 -6.71
N LYS A 7 15.42 -4.07 -6.54
CA LYS A 7 15.19 -2.67 -6.12
C LYS A 7 16.12 -2.36 -4.93
N PRO A 8 16.87 -1.25 -4.96
CA PRO A 8 17.80 -0.93 -3.89
C PRO A 8 17.03 -0.83 -2.57
N LYS A 9 17.57 -1.44 -1.50
CA LYS A 9 17.00 -1.29 -0.16
C LYS A 9 17.14 0.17 0.29
N PRO A 10 16.08 0.80 0.83
CA PRO A 10 16.15 2.10 1.48
C PRO A 10 17.27 2.18 2.51
N THR A 11 17.89 3.35 2.63
CA THR A 11 18.96 3.61 3.59
C THR A 11 18.59 3.26 5.04
N PRO A 12 17.36 3.56 5.54
CA PRO A 12 16.93 3.12 6.88
C PRO A 12 17.00 1.61 7.08
N LEU A 13 16.60 0.81 6.08
CA LEU A 13 16.66 -0.65 6.15
C LEU A 13 18.10 -1.16 6.10
N LYS A 14 18.99 -0.52 5.33
CA LYS A 14 20.42 -0.88 5.32
C LYS A 14 21.10 -0.59 6.65
N ILE A 15 20.72 0.50 7.31
CA ILE A 15 21.21 0.84 8.66
C ILE A 15 20.75 -0.22 9.65
N LEU A 16 19.46 -0.56 9.65
CA LEU A 16 18.89 -1.59 10.54
C LEU A 16 19.55 -2.96 10.34
N GLU A 17 19.80 -3.35 9.09
CA GLU A 17 20.45 -4.62 8.75
C GLU A 17 21.98 -4.59 8.95
N GLY A 18 22.58 -3.45 9.35
CA GLY A 18 24.03 -3.30 9.47
C GLY A 18 24.80 -3.40 8.14
N THR A 19 24.09 -3.34 7.00
CA THR A 19 24.67 -3.47 5.65
C THR A 19 24.98 -2.12 5.01
N GLN A 20 24.63 -1.01 5.67
CA GLN A 20 24.93 0.34 5.20
C GLN A 20 26.44 0.57 5.19
N ARG A 21 26.97 0.89 4.00
CA ARG A 21 28.37 1.26 3.79
C ARG A 21 28.44 2.75 3.41
N GLY A 22 29.22 3.52 4.15
CA GLY A 22 29.39 4.97 3.92
C GLY A 22 28.26 5.84 4.47
N ALA A 23 28.42 7.16 4.33
CA ALA A 23 27.45 8.14 4.83
C ALA A 23 26.03 7.87 4.29
N PRO A 24 24.98 7.98 5.13
CA PRO A 24 23.61 7.75 4.69
C PRO A 24 23.26 8.74 3.58
N LYS A 25 22.80 8.22 2.43
CA LYS A 25 22.27 9.08 1.37
C LYS A 25 20.96 9.68 1.87
N ARG A 26 20.82 10.99 1.76
CA ARG A 26 19.57 11.70 2.07
C ARG A 26 18.56 11.33 0.99
N GLU A 27 17.77 10.31 1.25
CA GLU A 27 16.67 9.93 0.36
C GLU A 27 15.56 10.99 0.51
N PRO A 28 14.99 11.50 -0.59
CA PRO A 28 13.85 12.40 -0.52
C PRO A 28 12.69 11.65 0.13
N SER A 29 12.30 12.09 1.31
CA SER A 29 11.19 11.54 2.07
C SER A 29 10.17 12.66 2.27
N ALA A 30 8.93 12.41 1.81
CA ALA A 30 7.83 13.32 2.06
C ALA A 30 7.48 13.28 3.57
N PRO A 31 6.94 14.38 4.13
CA PRO A 31 6.48 14.40 5.50
C PRO A 31 5.49 13.26 5.78
N THR A 32 5.64 12.58 6.92
CA THR A 32 4.66 11.61 7.43
C THR A 32 3.31 12.30 7.62
N GLY A 33 2.24 11.61 7.25
CA GLY A 33 0.88 12.13 7.40
C GLY A 33 -0.05 11.68 6.29
N ALA A 34 -1.31 12.06 6.44
CA ALA A 34 -2.36 11.73 5.47
C ALA A 34 -2.12 12.53 4.17
N PRO A 35 -2.01 11.88 3.01
CA PRO A 35 -2.02 12.57 1.74
C PRO A 35 -3.41 13.17 1.48
N THR A 36 -3.46 14.24 0.69
CA THR A 36 -4.73 14.76 0.19
C THR A 36 -5.30 13.78 -0.84
N MET A 37 -6.58 13.44 -0.71
CA MET A 37 -7.27 12.58 -1.68
C MET A 37 -7.32 13.26 -3.05
N PRO A 38 -6.81 12.63 -4.12
CA PRO A 38 -6.91 13.17 -5.47
C PRO A 38 -8.37 13.37 -5.89
N LYS A 39 -8.69 14.53 -6.48
CA LYS A 39 -10.08 14.88 -6.86
C LYS A 39 -10.72 13.86 -7.81
N ARG A 40 -9.93 13.22 -8.67
CA ARG A 40 -10.40 12.17 -9.60
C ARG A 40 -11.04 10.99 -8.88
N LEU A 41 -10.66 10.71 -7.62
CA LEU A 41 -11.18 9.56 -6.89
C LEU A 41 -12.67 9.70 -6.58
N ASN A 42 -13.19 10.94 -6.49
CA ASN A 42 -14.60 11.21 -6.22
C ASN A 42 -15.57 10.70 -7.30
N VAL A 43 -15.08 10.31 -8.48
CA VAL A 43 -15.93 9.77 -9.55
C VAL A 43 -16.37 8.33 -9.26
N GLU A 44 -15.66 7.61 -8.39
CA GLU A 44 -15.90 6.19 -8.10
C GLU A 44 -16.15 5.98 -6.60
N PRO A 45 -17.42 5.83 -6.16
CA PRO A 45 -17.78 5.74 -4.74
C PRO A 45 -17.06 4.62 -3.98
N LEU A 46 -16.89 3.44 -4.59
CA LEU A 46 -16.18 2.32 -3.96
C LEU A 46 -14.69 2.64 -3.74
N ALA A 47 -14.09 3.45 -4.61
CA ALA A 47 -12.71 3.88 -4.45
C ALA A 47 -12.57 4.90 -3.31
N VAL A 48 -13.54 5.82 -3.14
CA VAL A 48 -13.59 6.75 -2.02
C VAL A 48 -13.79 6.01 -0.69
N GLU A 49 -14.70 5.05 -0.64
CA GLU A 49 -14.91 4.20 0.54
C GLU A 49 -13.60 3.48 0.91
N LYS A 50 -12.93 2.89 -0.07
CA LYS A 50 -11.67 2.18 0.16
C LYS A 50 -10.55 3.11 0.64
N TRP A 51 -10.50 4.34 0.14
CA TRP A 51 -9.57 5.36 0.62
C TRP A 51 -9.79 5.66 2.11
N ASN A 52 -11.04 5.91 2.48
CA ASN A 52 -11.42 6.20 3.87
C ASN A 52 -11.17 5.01 4.81
N GLU A 53 -11.24 3.79 4.30
CA GLU A 53 -10.85 2.57 5.04
C GLU A 53 -9.32 2.47 5.23
N LEU A 54 -8.55 2.69 4.16
CA LEU A 54 -7.11 2.42 4.17
C LEU A 54 -6.27 3.51 4.83
N VAL A 55 -6.61 4.79 4.67
CA VAL A 55 -5.86 5.91 5.26
C VAL A 55 -5.64 5.75 6.77
N PRO A 56 -6.68 5.54 7.62
CA PRO A 56 -6.47 5.41 9.06
C PRO A 56 -5.62 4.18 9.43
N VAL A 57 -5.75 3.07 8.69
CA VAL A 57 -4.94 1.86 8.91
C VAL A 57 -3.46 2.14 8.61
N LEU A 58 -3.18 2.78 7.48
CA LEU A 58 -1.80 3.08 7.05
C LEU A 58 -1.14 4.16 7.92
N LEU A 59 -1.93 5.10 8.43
CA LEU A 59 -1.48 6.05 9.46
C LEU A 59 -1.15 5.34 10.77
N GLY A 60 -2.02 4.44 11.25
CA GLY A 60 -1.76 3.65 12.46
C GLY A 60 -0.52 2.74 12.35
N MET A 61 -0.11 2.40 11.13
CA MET A 61 1.10 1.66 10.83
C MET A 61 2.35 2.54 10.64
N ASN A 62 2.22 3.88 10.64
CA ASN A 62 3.30 4.84 10.36
C ASN A 62 4.01 4.61 9.01
N VAL A 63 3.28 4.12 7.99
CA VAL A 63 3.84 3.84 6.64
C VAL A 63 3.41 4.87 5.59
N LEU A 64 2.55 5.81 5.95
CA LEU A 64 1.94 6.76 5.02
C LEU A 64 2.60 8.14 5.10
N THR A 65 2.93 8.69 3.95
CA THR A 65 3.43 10.05 3.78
C THR A 65 2.50 10.88 2.90
N THR A 66 2.66 12.20 2.98
CA THR A 66 1.95 13.15 2.12
C THR A 66 2.22 12.95 0.62
N GLY A 67 3.31 12.24 0.26
CA GLY A 67 3.66 11.92 -1.14
C GLY A 67 2.96 10.69 -1.71
N ASP A 68 2.32 9.86 -0.87
CA ASP A 68 1.81 8.55 -1.30
C ASP A 68 0.39 8.60 -1.88
N GLY A 69 -0.20 9.80 -1.98
CA GLY A 69 -1.61 9.98 -2.34
C GLY A 69 -1.99 9.39 -3.69
N GLU A 70 -1.17 9.59 -4.73
CA GLU A 70 -1.45 9.04 -6.05
C GLU A 70 -1.39 7.51 -6.08
N ALA A 71 -0.41 6.92 -5.40
CA ALA A 71 -0.24 5.48 -5.31
C ALA A 71 -1.40 4.83 -4.52
N LEU A 72 -1.80 5.44 -3.39
CA LEU A 72 -2.93 4.97 -2.60
C LEU A 72 -4.25 5.10 -3.37
N ALA A 73 -4.44 6.19 -4.09
CA ALA A 73 -5.64 6.40 -4.88
C ALA A 73 -5.71 5.42 -6.06
N THR A 74 -4.58 5.09 -6.68
CA THR A 74 -4.50 4.04 -7.71
C THR A 74 -4.91 2.68 -7.14
N LEU A 75 -4.46 2.33 -5.91
CA LEU A 75 -4.89 1.10 -5.24
C LEU A 75 -6.42 1.06 -5.03
N CYS A 76 -7.01 2.19 -4.65
CA CYS A 76 -8.45 2.32 -4.43
C CYS A 76 -9.24 2.16 -5.75
N GLU A 77 -8.78 2.75 -6.86
CA GLU A 77 -9.40 2.59 -8.18
C GLU A 77 -9.30 1.16 -8.69
N VAL A 78 -8.13 0.51 -8.54
CA VAL A 78 -7.95 -0.90 -8.93
C VAL A 78 -8.87 -1.81 -8.13
N TYR A 79 -9.05 -1.55 -6.84
CA TYR A 79 -10.01 -2.26 -6.00
C TYR A 79 -11.44 -2.11 -6.54
N ALA A 80 -11.90 -0.89 -6.78
CA ALA A 80 -13.25 -0.65 -7.30
C ALA A 80 -13.48 -1.34 -8.66
N ALA A 81 -12.50 -1.25 -9.58
CA ALA A 81 -12.56 -1.94 -10.87
C ALA A 81 -12.63 -3.47 -10.73
N ALA A 82 -11.88 -4.04 -9.78
CA ALA A 82 -11.93 -5.49 -9.51
C ALA A 82 -13.31 -5.91 -8.99
N GLN A 83 -13.93 -5.11 -8.12
CA GLN A 83 -15.28 -5.35 -7.61
C GLN A 83 -16.32 -5.31 -8.73
N ALA A 84 -16.21 -4.36 -9.66
CA ALA A 84 -17.09 -4.29 -10.84
C ALA A 84 -16.96 -5.55 -11.72
N CYS A 85 -15.73 -6.00 -12.00
CA CYS A 85 -15.51 -7.23 -12.78
C CYS A 85 -16.07 -8.47 -12.06
N LEU A 86 -15.92 -8.54 -10.73
CA LEU A 86 -16.46 -9.63 -9.93
C LEU A 86 -17.98 -9.65 -9.92
N LEU A 87 -18.63 -8.48 -9.87
CA LEU A 87 -20.08 -8.38 -9.97
C LEU A 87 -20.58 -8.86 -11.33
N GLU A 88 -19.92 -8.45 -12.42
CA GLU A 88 -20.23 -8.91 -13.77
C GLU A 88 -20.11 -10.43 -13.90
N LEU A 89 -19.02 -11.01 -13.40
CA LEU A 89 -18.79 -12.46 -13.40
C LEU A 89 -19.85 -13.22 -12.59
N ARG A 90 -20.33 -12.64 -11.48
CA ARG A 90 -21.41 -13.24 -10.68
C ARG A 90 -22.76 -13.18 -11.40
N ALA A 91 -23.01 -12.09 -12.13
CA ALA A 91 -24.26 -11.89 -12.84
C ALA A 91 -24.35 -12.76 -14.11
N THR A 92 -23.28 -12.82 -14.89
CA THR A 92 -23.27 -13.43 -16.23
C THR A 92 -22.58 -14.78 -16.30
N GLY A 93 -21.82 -15.14 -15.26
CA GLY A 93 -21.05 -16.38 -15.19
C GLY A 93 -19.67 -16.27 -15.87
N PRO A 94 -18.86 -17.35 -15.79
CA PRO A 94 -17.49 -17.38 -16.31
C PRO A 94 -17.41 -17.47 -17.84
N VAL A 95 -18.54 -17.77 -18.50
CA VAL A 95 -18.63 -17.95 -19.95
C VAL A 95 -19.88 -17.26 -20.49
N MET A 96 -19.81 -16.77 -21.73
CA MET A 96 -20.90 -16.13 -22.44
C MET A 96 -21.25 -16.95 -23.69
N LYS A 97 -22.55 -17.04 -23.98
CA LYS A 97 -23.03 -17.62 -25.24
C LYS A 97 -23.06 -16.54 -26.32
N THR A 98 -22.56 -16.85 -27.51
CA THR A 98 -22.65 -15.98 -28.68
C THR A 98 -23.95 -16.23 -29.44
N ASP A 99 -24.36 -15.26 -30.26
CA ASP A 99 -25.57 -15.38 -31.10
C ASP A 99 -25.50 -16.55 -32.09
N LEU A 100 -24.29 -17.00 -32.42
CA LEU A 100 -24.02 -18.17 -33.28
C LEU A 100 -23.95 -19.49 -32.50
N GLY A 101 -24.33 -19.52 -31.22
CA GLY A 101 -24.33 -20.71 -30.37
C GLY A 101 -22.96 -21.12 -29.80
N GLY A 102 -21.91 -20.33 -30.02
CA GLY A 102 -20.58 -20.57 -29.47
C GLY A 102 -20.49 -20.19 -28.00
N ILE A 103 -19.60 -20.84 -27.25
CA ILE A 103 -19.29 -20.49 -25.86
C ILE A 103 -17.91 -19.83 -25.82
N LYS A 104 -17.82 -18.62 -25.26
CA LYS A 104 -16.58 -17.88 -25.08
C LYS A 104 -16.35 -17.52 -23.61
N PRO A 105 -15.10 -17.39 -23.14
CA PRO A 105 -14.83 -16.89 -21.79
C PRO A 105 -15.39 -15.47 -21.62
N ASN A 106 -15.90 -15.18 -20.42
CA ASN A 106 -16.31 -13.83 -20.08
C ASN A 106 -15.07 -12.90 -20.03
N PRO A 107 -15.05 -11.77 -20.76
CA PRO A 107 -13.93 -10.83 -20.76
C PRO A 107 -13.64 -10.22 -19.37
N ALA A 108 -14.63 -10.16 -18.47
CA ALA A 108 -14.41 -9.73 -17.09
C ALA A 108 -13.47 -10.66 -16.31
N GLY A 109 -13.36 -11.94 -16.70
CA GLY A 109 -12.51 -12.93 -16.03
C GLY A 109 -11.01 -12.59 -16.10
N PRO A 110 -10.43 -12.49 -17.32
CA PRO A 110 -9.04 -12.08 -17.49
C PRO A 110 -8.75 -10.70 -16.89
N LEU A 111 -9.68 -9.74 -17.02
CA LEU A 111 -9.52 -8.40 -16.47
C LEU A 111 -9.48 -8.43 -14.93
N TYR A 112 -10.41 -9.14 -14.29
CA TYR A 112 -10.42 -9.36 -12.84
C TYR A 112 -9.10 -9.94 -12.34
N LYS A 113 -8.60 -10.99 -13.00
CA LYS A 113 -7.31 -11.61 -12.65
C LYS A 113 -6.16 -10.60 -12.70
N GLY A 114 -6.11 -9.76 -13.74
CA GLY A 114 -5.10 -8.71 -13.87
C GLY A 114 -5.18 -7.67 -12.75
N LEU A 115 -6.40 -7.20 -12.45
CA LEU A 115 -6.65 -6.21 -11.40
C LEU A 115 -6.30 -6.74 -10.01
N VAL A 116 -6.68 -7.97 -9.67
CA VAL A 116 -6.33 -8.59 -8.37
C VAL A 116 -4.81 -8.74 -8.22
N SER A 117 -4.11 -9.09 -9.30
CA SER A 117 -2.64 -9.17 -9.28
C SER A 117 -2.03 -7.79 -9.03
N LEU A 118 -2.51 -6.76 -9.73
CA LEU A 118 -2.03 -5.37 -9.56
C LEU A 118 -2.34 -4.84 -8.15
N GLN A 119 -3.54 -5.11 -7.66
CA GLN A 119 -3.96 -4.78 -6.29
C GLN A 119 -3.01 -5.41 -5.27
N THR A 120 -2.65 -6.69 -5.46
CA THR A 120 -1.72 -7.40 -4.57
C THR A 120 -0.32 -6.78 -4.57
N SER A 121 0.17 -6.37 -5.74
CA SER A 121 1.44 -5.64 -5.84
C SER A 121 1.40 -4.30 -5.10
N LEU A 122 0.35 -3.51 -5.30
CA LEU A 122 0.17 -2.21 -4.62
C LEU A 122 0.03 -2.39 -3.10
N MET A 123 -0.79 -3.35 -2.64
CA MET A 123 -0.93 -3.68 -1.22
C MET A 123 0.41 -4.07 -0.58
N THR A 124 1.30 -4.72 -1.33
CA THR A 124 2.63 -5.12 -0.84
C THR A 124 3.57 -3.93 -0.64
N GLU A 125 3.45 -2.88 -1.45
CA GLU A 125 4.26 -1.66 -1.28
C GLU A 125 3.83 -0.88 -0.03
N PHE A 126 2.53 -0.93 0.32
CA PHE A 126 1.98 -0.30 1.53
C PHE A 126 2.01 -1.15 2.81
N GLY A 127 2.51 -2.39 2.76
CA GLY A 127 2.57 -3.23 3.96
C GLY A 127 1.27 -3.94 4.33
N LEU A 128 0.29 -3.98 3.44
CA LEU A 128 -1.04 -4.50 3.74
C LEU A 128 -1.13 -6.03 3.68
N THR A 129 -0.09 -6.73 3.20
CA THR A 129 -0.02 -8.19 3.21
C THR A 129 0.79 -8.73 4.40
N PRO A 130 0.42 -9.88 5.00
CA PRO A 130 1.16 -10.43 6.15
C PRO A 130 2.67 -10.56 5.91
N SER A 131 3.08 -10.99 4.71
CA SER A 131 4.49 -11.11 4.33
C SER A 131 5.19 -9.76 4.19
N SER A 132 4.50 -8.71 3.74
CA SER A 132 5.05 -7.36 3.67
C SER A 132 5.20 -6.70 5.05
N ARG A 133 4.34 -7.03 6.03
CA ARG A 133 4.43 -6.52 7.40
C ARG A 133 5.72 -6.95 8.11
N VAL A 134 6.13 -8.20 7.96
CA VAL A 134 7.40 -8.72 8.52
C VAL A 134 8.60 -7.93 7.99
N ARG A 135 8.53 -7.45 6.74
CA ARG A 135 9.61 -6.68 6.10
C ARG A 135 9.63 -5.21 6.52
N LEU A 136 8.50 -4.66 6.98
CA LEU A 136 8.37 -3.26 7.34
C LEU A 136 8.87 -2.93 8.74
N GLY A 137 9.23 -3.93 9.55
CA GLY A 137 9.92 -3.74 10.82
C GLY A 137 9.23 -2.67 11.66
N THR A 138 8.10 -3.02 12.28
CA THR A 138 7.38 -2.14 13.21
C THR A 138 8.38 -1.50 14.15
N LYS A 139 8.64 -0.20 13.95
CA LYS A 139 9.31 0.64 14.92
C LYS A 139 8.29 0.77 16.04
N GLN A 140 8.31 -0.17 16.99
CA GLN A 140 7.68 0.07 18.27
C GLN A 140 8.30 1.39 18.76
N GLU A 141 7.44 2.38 18.92
CA GLU A 141 7.77 3.59 19.63
C GLU A 141 8.31 3.10 20.97
N GLN A 142 9.64 3.19 21.15
CA GLN A 142 10.20 2.96 22.47
C GLN A 142 9.43 3.92 23.37
N PRO A 143 8.74 3.42 24.42
CA PRO A 143 8.13 4.33 25.37
C PRO A 143 9.24 5.30 25.76
N ALA A 144 8.95 6.60 25.62
CA ALA A 144 9.87 7.65 26.05
C ALA A 144 10.40 7.22 27.41
N ASP A 145 11.72 7.18 27.56
CA ASP A 145 12.39 6.60 28.71
C ASP A 145 12.00 7.40 29.97
N GLU A 146 10.84 7.07 30.55
CA GLU A 146 10.23 7.76 31.70
C GLU A 146 11.20 7.71 32.89
N LEU A 147 12.07 6.69 32.92
CA LEU A 147 13.17 6.55 33.87
C LEU A 147 14.27 7.60 33.63
N ALA A 148 14.68 7.86 32.39
CA ALA A 148 15.67 8.90 32.10
C ALA A 148 15.15 10.30 32.48
N ASP A 149 13.88 10.58 32.19
CA ASP A 149 13.21 11.83 32.58
C ASP A 149 13.01 11.94 34.10
N PHE A 150 12.77 10.83 34.79
CA PHE A 150 12.67 10.76 36.25
C PHE A 150 14.02 11.05 36.93
N PHE A 151 15.12 10.42 36.48
CA PHE A 151 16.46 10.66 37.03
C PHE A 151 16.96 12.07 36.73
N ALA A 152 16.66 12.62 35.55
CA ALA A 152 17.00 14.01 35.21
C ALA A 152 16.28 15.03 36.11
N ARG A 153 15.06 14.72 36.58
CA ARG A 153 14.28 15.59 37.48
C ARG A 153 14.69 15.46 38.96
N HIS A 154 15.40 14.40 39.36
CA HIS A 154 15.69 14.10 40.77
C HIS A 154 17.18 13.97 41.13
N GLN A 155 18.12 14.21 40.20
CA GLN A 155 19.57 14.26 40.48
C GLN A 155 20.09 15.66 40.87
N GLY A 156 19.22 16.58 41.30
CA GLY A 156 19.58 17.94 41.71
C GLY A 156 19.44 18.23 43.21
N GLY A 157 19.78 17.27 44.08
CA GLY A 157 19.74 17.42 45.55
C GLY A 157 21.07 17.06 46.19
#